data_AF-A0A818VAC9-F1
#
_entry.id   AF-A0A818VAC9-F1
#
_cell.length_a   1.000
_cell.length_b   1.000
_cell.length_c   1.000
_cell.angle_alpha   90.00
_cell.angle_beta   90.00
_cell.angle_gamma   90.00
#
_symmetry.space_group_name_H-M   'P 1'
#
loop_
_entity.id
_entity.type
_entity.pdbx_description
1 polymer ?
#
loop_
_entity_poly.entity_id
_entity_poly.type
_entity_poly.pdbx_seq_one_letter_code
_entity_poly.pdbx_strand_id
1 'polypeptide(L)'
;MAMEEIESNNNICLVSQDRIKHFLDLGCAPGGFSRWIIENNPSCTGLGITLPPDLGGFHMVFDAPGRYRYLYEDVTKNPETIWCQDGVYQGIEPQFDLCIAGCIFRSPEINENSDDDQPACSRSRRVLRYSQLLTALTNLQKNGTLILVFNIRPFLFQVEILCLLSCCFESLLPVKPKRVHIIRSSYYLIGVNYKPEKAQKMNLLGRLRTVLDFMKKADSSWHYDNALLMEGTPDQIITEWTPFVLEHYQPMWEVQMNAIEHRLFPGTKKVRTGYGWPLSNHRQTVDKTLPMQKSINDKWR
;
A
#
# COMPACT_ATOMS: atom_id res chain seq x y z
N MET A 1 -17.15 0.38 8.65
CA MET A 1 -16.59 0.01 7.33
C MET A 1 -15.07 0.22 7.33
N ALA A 2 -14.31 -0.29 6.35
CA ALA A 2 -12.84 -0.18 6.38
C ALA A 2 -12.33 1.29 6.44
N MET A 3 -12.96 2.23 5.71
CA MET A 3 -12.58 3.66 5.78
C MET A 3 -12.81 4.31 7.13
N GLU A 4 -13.95 4.01 7.75
CA GLU A 4 -14.27 4.49 9.10
C GLU A 4 -13.19 4.05 10.12
N GLU A 5 -12.64 2.84 9.95
CA GLU A 5 -11.54 2.35 10.78
C GLU A 5 -10.20 3.00 10.43
N ILE A 6 -9.97 3.35 9.16
CA ILE A 6 -8.80 4.12 8.72
C ILE A 6 -8.80 5.52 9.37
N GLU A 7 -9.95 6.21 9.38
CA GLU A 7 -10.07 7.54 9.99
C GLU A 7 -9.95 7.48 11.53
N SER A 8 -10.65 6.55 12.16
CA SER A 8 -10.71 6.47 13.63
C SER A 8 -9.41 6.02 14.31
N ASN A 9 -8.56 5.23 13.63
CA ASN A 9 -7.34 4.70 14.27
C ASN A 9 -6.17 5.69 14.32
N ASN A 10 -6.16 6.74 13.49
CA ASN A 10 -4.98 7.61 13.35
C ASN A 10 -5.15 9.01 13.91
N ASN A 11 -6.35 9.41 14.38
CA ASN A 11 -6.67 10.82 14.66
C ASN A 11 -6.36 11.75 13.47
N ILE A 12 -6.25 11.20 12.26
CA ILE A 12 -6.05 11.96 11.04
C ILE A 12 -7.37 11.93 10.30
N CYS A 13 -7.92 13.12 10.13
CA CYS A 13 -9.13 13.43 9.37
C CYS A 13 -8.85 13.24 7.86
N LEU A 14 -8.47 12.03 7.43
CA LEU A 14 -7.88 11.78 6.11
C LEU A 14 -8.84 12.17 4.98
N VAL A 15 -10.14 12.10 5.21
CA VAL A 15 -11.19 12.29 4.21
C VAL A 15 -12.32 13.19 4.69
N SER A 16 -12.59 13.24 5.99
CA SER A 16 -13.50 14.21 6.58
C SER A 16 -12.88 15.63 6.54
N GLN A 17 -13.72 16.63 6.18
CA GLN A 17 -13.37 18.03 5.84
C GLN A 17 -12.94 18.23 4.38
N ASP A 18 -13.16 19.44 3.83
CA ASP A 18 -12.96 19.89 2.43
C ASP A 18 -11.51 19.77 1.88
N ARG A 19 -10.68 18.88 2.46
CA ARG A 19 -9.31 18.60 2.05
C ARG A 19 -9.22 17.75 0.79
N ILE A 20 -10.19 16.88 0.56
CA ILE A 20 -10.27 16.07 -0.66
C ILE A 20 -11.30 16.70 -1.58
N LYS A 21 -10.86 17.21 -2.72
CA LYS A 21 -11.72 17.68 -3.82
C LYS A 21 -11.83 16.63 -4.91
N HIS A 22 -10.75 15.89 -5.15
CA HIS A 22 -10.63 14.87 -6.18
C HIS A 22 -9.99 13.61 -5.61
N PHE A 23 -10.62 12.46 -5.82
CA PHE A 23 -10.01 11.17 -5.48
C PHE A 23 -10.04 10.14 -6.62
N LEU A 24 -9.06 9.25 -6.62
CA LEU A 24 -8.93 8.11 -7.53
C LEU A 24 -9.06 6.81 -6.72
N ASP A 25 -9.95 5.91 -7.13
CA ASP A 25 -10.18 4.61 -6.48
C ASP A 25 -9.88 3.46 -7.45
N LEU A 26 -8.71 2.83 -7.32
CA LEU A 26 -8.30 1.68 -8.12
C LEU A 26 -8.81 0.39 -7.47
N GLY A 27 -9.56 -0.40 -8.23
CA GLY A 27 -10.28 -1.56 -7.70
C GLY A 27 -11.57 -1.16 -7.00
N CYS A 28 -12.24 -0.12 -7.50
CA CYS A 28 -13.33 0.55 -6.78
C CYS A 28 -14.56 -0.32 -6.56
N ALA A 29 -14.88 -1.26 -7.45
CA ALA A 29 -16.07 -2.11 -7.32
C ALA A 29 -15.99 -3.01 -6.07
N PRO A 30 -17.11 -3.19 -5.33
CA PRO A 30 -18.47 -2.73 -5.65
C PRO A 30 -18.79 -1.29 -5.26
N GLY A 31 -17.83 -0.53 -4.70
CA GLY A 31 -17.95 0.91 -4.44
C GLY A 31 -17.84 1.32 -2.97
N GLY A 32 -17.41 0.43 -2.06
CA GLY A 32 -17.43 0.70 -0.61
C GLY A 32 -16.59 1.91 -0.19
N PHE A 33 -15.38 2.05 -0.73
CA PHE A 33 -14.50 3.20 -0.50
C PHE A 33 -15.11 4.49 -1.06
N SER A 34 -15.39 4.46 -2.36
CA SER A 34 -16.00 5.58 -3.09
C SER A 34 -17.30 6.10 -2.47
N ARG A 35 -18.23 5.20 -2.09
CA ARG A 35 -19.48 5.57 -1.41
C ARG A 35 -19.22 6.35 -0.13
N TRP A 36 -18.37 5.79 0.74
CA TRP A 36 -18.10 6.40 2.04
C TRP A 36 -17.47 7.79 1.90
N ILE A 37 -16.54 7.98 0.97
CA ILE A 37 -15.90 9.28 0.70
C ILE A 37 -16.94 10.30 0.21
N ILE A 38 -17.74 9.93 -0.79
CA ILE A 38 -18.75 10.80 -1.41
C ILE A 38 -19.88 11.17 -0.44
N GLU A 39 -20.23 10.30 0.51
CA GLU A 39 -21.24 10.55 1.54
C GLU A 39 -20.72 11.47 2.66
N ASN A 40 -19.42 11.39 3.00
CA ASN A 40 -18.82 12.16 4.10
C ASN A 40 -18.12 13.44 3.65
N ASN A 41 -17.97 13.65 2.34
CA ASN A 41 -17.40 14.86 1.76
C ASN A 41 -18.28 15.34 0.60
N PRO A 42 -19.25 16.24 0.86
CA PRO A 42 -20.23 16.66 -0.14
C PRO A 42 -19.63 17.40 -1.34
N SER A 43 -18.47 18.05 -1.16
CA SER A 43 -17.82 18.87 -2.18
C SER A 43 -16.86 18.10 -3.07
N CYS A 44 -16.56 16.84 -2.75
CA CYS A 44 -15.61 16.04 -3.51
C CYS A 44 -16.23 15.38 -4.76
N THR A 45 -15.35 15.06 -5.69
CA THR A 45 -15.61 14.27 -6.89
C THR A 45 -14.62 13.11 -6.97
N GLY A 46 -14.99 12.02 -7.65
CA GLY A 46 -14.15 10.84 -7.73
C GLY A 46 -14.17 10.13 -9.07
N LEU A 47 -13.05 9.47 -9.37
CA LEU A 47 -12.88 8.54 -10.48
C LEU A 47 -12.58 7.13 -9.93
N GLY A 48 -13.39 6.16 -10.31
CA GLY A 48 -13.15 4.75 -10.05
C GLY A 48 -12.57 4.03 -11.26
N ILE A 49 -11.64 3.11 -11.03
CA ILE A 49 -11.20 2.15 -12.03
C ILE A 49 -11.46 0.76 -11.48
N THR A 50 -12.10 -0.11 -12.25
CA THR A 50 -12.33 -1.49 -11.84
C THR A 50 -12.25 -2.44 -13.02
N LEU A 51 -11.91 -3.70 -12.75
CA LEU A 51 -11.80 -4.71 -13.81
C LEU A 51 -13.19 -5.02 -14.39
N PRO A 52 -13.34 -5.18 -15.72
CA PRO A 52 -14.58 -5.62 -16.33
C PRO A 52 -15.08 -6.97 -15.75
N PRO A 53 -16.40 -7.15 -15.52
CA PRO A 53 -16.95 -8.40 -14.98
C PRO A 53 -16.67 -9.65 -15.84
N ASP A 54 -16.63 -9.48 -17.16
CA ASP A 54 -16.26 -10.52 -18.13
C ASP A 54 -14.80 -10.97 -18.04
N LEU A 55 -13.94 -10.16 -17.40
CA LEU A 55 -12.56 -10.50 -17.07
C LEU A 55 -12.40 -10.97 -15.60
N GLY A 56 -13.49 -11.25 -14.90
CA GLY A 56 -13.50 -11.69 -13.50
C GLY A 56 -13.56 -10.56 -12.48
N GLY A 57 -13.84 -9.33 -12.90
CA GLY A 57 -14.12 -8.20 -12.02
C GLY A 57 -15.50 -8.26 -11.35
N PHE A 58 -15.79 -7.26 -10.51
CA PHE A 58 -17.10 -7.11 -9.90
C PHE A 58 -17.91 -6.02 -10.61
N HIS A 59 -19.23 -6.19 -10.66
CA HIS A 59 -20.11 -5.11 -11.07
C HIS A 59 -20.05 -3.96 -10.07
N MET A 60 -19.98 -2.74 -10.59
CA MET A 60 -20.15 -1.55 -9.77
C MET A 60 -21.61 -1.43 -9.31
N VAL A 61 -21.81 -1.26 -8.01
CA VAL A 61 -23.14 -1.15 -7.38
C VAL A 61 -23.39 0.27 -6.87
N PHE A 62 -22.33 1.02 -6.59
CA PHE A 62 -22.41 2.40 -6.18
C PHE A 62 -22.53 3.32 -7.40
N ASP A 63 -23.46 4.26 -7.31
CA ASP A 63 -23.63 5.34 -8.28
C ASP A 63 -23.86 6.66 -7.53
N ALA A 64 -23.27 7.74 -8.06
CA ALA A 64 -23.46 9.10 -7.59
C ALA A 64 -23.29 10.06 -8.78
N PRO A 65 -24.33 10.18 -9.63
CA PRO A 65 -24.26 10.94 -10.88
C PRO A 65 -23.76 12.37 -10.66
N GLY A 66 -22.85 12.81 -11.53
CA GLY A 66 -22.24 14.15 -11.47
C GLY A 66 -21.17 14.33 -10.40
N ARG A 67 -21.00 13.39 -9.45
CA ARG A 67 -19.93 13.43 -8.44
C ARG A 67 -18.96 12.27 -8.54
N TYR A 68 -19.40 11.13 -9.05
CA TYR A 68 -18.56 9.96 -9.16
C TYR A 68 -18.74 9.32 -10.53
N ARG A 69 -17.61 9.05 -11.19
CA ARG A 69 -17.54 8.27 -12.43
C ARG A 69 -16.69 7.04 -12.19
N TYR A 70 -16.97 5.95 -12.88
CA TYR A 70 -16.08 4.80 -12.93
C TYR A 70 -15.87 4.31 -14.36
N LEU A 71 -14.73 3.66 -14.60
CA LEU A 71 -14.37 3.03 -15.86
C LEU A 71 -14.05 1.56 -15.63
N TYR A 72 -14.50 0.72 -16.57
CA TYR A 72 -14.12 -0.70 -16.61
C TYR A 72 -12.83 -0.86 -17.40
N GLU A 73 -11.70 -0.92 -16.70
CA GLU A 73 -10.37 -0.99 -17.27
C GLU A 73 -9.46 -1.93 -16.48
N ASP A 74 -8.57 -2.62 -17.19
CA ASP A 74 -7.52 -3.43 -16.58
C ASP A 74 -6.29 -2.55 -16.31
N VAL A 75 -6.11 -2.15 -15.05
CA VAL A 75 -4.99 -1.32 -14.59
C VAL A 75 -3.61 -1.91 -14.95
N THR A 76 -3.50 -3.21 -15.21
CA THR A 76 -2.22 -3.85 -15.55
C THR A 76 -1.83 -3.67 -17.01
N LYS A 77 -2.78 -3.40 -17.91
CA LYS A 77 -2.51 -3.24 -19.35
C LYS A 77 -1.75 -1.95 -19.62
N ASN A 78 -2.36 -0.81 -19.28
CA ASN A 78 -1.83 0.52 -19.56
C ASN A 78 -1.95 1.45 -18.34
N PRO A 79 -1.20 1.19 -17.25
CA PRO A 79 -1.31 1.98 -16.00
C PRO A 79 -1.03 3.48 -16.21
N GLU A 80 -0.20 3.81 -17.19
CA GLU A 80 0.19 5.19 -17.52
C GLU A 80 -0.81 5.92 -18.41
N THR A 81 -1.87 5.26 -18.90
CA THR A 81 -2.90 5.93 -19.70
C THR A 81 -4.17 6.21 -18.89
N ILE A 82 -4.17 5.81 -17.61
CA ILE A 82 -5.27 6.06 -16.70
C ILE A 82 -5.09 7.46 -16.11
N TRP A 83 -5.87 8.40 -16.64
CA TRP A 83 -5.93 9.80 -16.22
C TRP A 83 -7.39 10.26 -16.19
N CYS A 84 -7.68 11.35 -15.47
CA CYS A 84 -8.97 12.01 -15.58
C CYS A 84 -9.07 12.74 -16.94
N GLN A 85 -9.91 12.24 -17.87
CA GLN A 85 -10.08 12.81 -19.22
C GLN A 85 -11.22 13.85 -19.35
N ASP A 86 -11.95 14.19 -18.29
CA ASP A 86 -13.26 14.86 -18.40
C ASP A 86 -13.25 16.39 -18.41
N GLY A 87 -12.32 17.01 -19.14
CA GLY A 87 -12.46 18.41 -19.62
C GLY A 87 -12.53 19.54 -18.57
N VAL A 88 -12.68 19.26 -17.28
CA VAL A 88 -12.57 20.25 -16.18
C VAL A 88 -11.10 20.46 -15.80
N TYR A 89 -10.25 19.47 -16.08
CA TYR A 89 -8.83 19.45 -15.75
C TYR A 89 -8.01 19.20 -17.02
N GLN A 90 -7.94 20.21 -17.88
CA GLN A 90 -6.98 20.20 -18.98
C GLN A 90 -5.59 20.51 -18.42
N GLY A 91 -4.76 19.47 -18.22
CA GLY A 91 -3.37 19.64 -17.79
C GLY A 91 -2.73 18.31 -17.37
N ILE A 92 -1.46 18.12 -17.73
CA ILE A 92 -0.64 16.92 -17.46
C ILE A 92 -0.23 16.82 -15.98
N GLU A 93 -0.67 17.76 -15.12
CA GLU A 93 -0.29 17.77 -13.71
C GLU A 93 -1.10 16.74 -12.90
N PRO A 94 -0.50 16.12 -11.86
CA PRO A 94 -1.22 15.24 -10.93
C PRO A 94 -2.40 15.98 -10.26
N GLN A 95 -3.57 15.34 -10.18
CA GLN A 95 -4.85 16.02 -9.94
C GLN A 95 -5.61 15.56 -8.69
N PHE A 96 -5.17 14.45 -8.07
CA PHE A 96 -5.94 13.84 -6.99
C PHE A 96 -5.32 14.13 -5.62
N ASP A 97 -6.16 14.59 -4.69
CA ASP A 97 -5.79 14.75 -3.28
C ASP A 97 -5.64 13.39 -2.59
N LEU A 98 -6.37 12.38 -3.08
CA LEU A 98 -6.37 11.02 -2.56
C LEU A 98 -6.33 9.99 -3.70
N CYS A 99 -5.38 9.06 -3.64
CA CYS A 99 -5.38 7.85 -4.46
C CYS A 99 -5.54 6.62 -3.58
N ILE A 100 -6.41 5.69 -3.98
CA ILE A 100 -6.62 4.40 -3.34
C ILE A 100 -6.14 3.31 -4.30
N ALA A 101 -5.15 2.54 -3.89
CA ALA A 101 -4.67 1.34 -4.57
C ALA A 101 -5.27 0.12 -3.87
N GLY A 102 -6.50 -0.22 -4.26
CA GLY A 102 -7.35 -1.22 -3.62
C GLY A 102 -7.45 -2.57 -4.32
N CYS A 103 -6.93 -2.74 -5.54
CA CYS A 103 -7.03 -4.01 -6.27
C CYS A 103 -6.24 -5.11 -5.56
N ILE A 104 -6.89 -6.26 -5.41
CA ILE A 104 -6.30 -7.49 -4.86
C ILE A 104 -6.43 -8.57 -5.94
N PHE A 105 -5.31 -9.20 -6.28
CA PHE A 105 -5.32 -10.38 -7.13
C PHE A 105 -5.87 -11.57 -6.34
N ARG A 106 -6.91 -12.22 -6.86
CA ARG A 106 -7.48 -13.45 -6.31
C ARG A 106 -7.51 -14.50 -7.42
N SER A 107 -6.86 -15.64 -7.18
CA SER A 107 -7.02 -16.82 -8.02
C SER A 107 -7.90 -17.81 -7.27
N PRO A 108 -8.98 -18.34 -7.88
CA PRO A 108 -9.83 -19.36 -7.24
C PRO A 108 -9.08 -20.67 -6.95
N GLU A 109 -7.93 -20.89 -7.61
CA GLU A 109 -7.11 -22.10 -7.46
C GLU A 109 -6.12 -22.03 -6.30
N ILE A 110 -5.96 -20.86 -5.65
CA ILE A 110 -4.97 -20.67 -4.58
C ILE A 110 -5.67 -20.45 -3.24
N ASN A 111 -5.36 -21.32 -2.28
CA ASN A 111 -5.65 -21.06 -0.88
C ASN A 111 -4.68 -19.96 -0.39
N GLU A 112 -5.17 -18.83 0.11
CA GLU A 112 -4.29 -17.75 0.64
C GLU A 112 -3.31 -18.25 1.72
N ASN A 113 -3.57 -19.42 2.29
CA ASN A 113 -2.76 -20.10 3.30
C ASN A 113 -1.76 -21.12 2.75
N SER A 114 -1.71 -21.40 1.45
CA SER A 114 -0.65 -22.25 0.89
C SER A 114 0.63 -21.44 0.72
N ASP A 115 1.74 -21.94 1.28
CA ASP A 115 3.08 -21.39 1.06
C ASP A 115 3.57 -21.58 -0.40
N ASP A 116 2.86 -22.42 -1.17
CA ASP A 116 3.17 -22.72 -2.56
C ASP A 116 2.56 -21.66 -3.49
N ASP A 117 3.23 -20.52 -3.57
CA ASP A 117 2.80 -19.42 -4.42
C ASP A 117 3.25 -19.70 -5.86
N GLN A 118 2.35 -20.25 -6.68
CA GLN A 118 2.66 -20.55 -8.08
C GLN A 118 3.32 -19.35 -8.78
N PRO A 119 4.38 -19.54 -9.58
CA PRO A 119 5.17 -18.45 -10.15
C PRO A 119 4.34 -17.44 -10.96
N ALA A 120 3.39 -17.94 -11.76
CA ALA A 120 2.50 -17.10 -12.55
C ALA A 120 1.61 -16.19 -11.67
N CYS A 121 1.16 -16.69 -10.51
CA CYS A 121 0.35 -15.93 -9.58
C CYS A 121 1.19 -14.93 -8.78
N SER A 122 2.40 -15.30 -8.37
CA SER A 122 3.35 -14.38 -7.73
C SER A 122 3.72 -13.22 -8.67
N ARG A 123 4.03 -13.51 -9.95
CA ARG A 123 4.26 -12.49 -10.99
C ARG A 123 3.04 -11.59 -11.16
N SER A 124 1.84 -12.16 -11.31
CA SER A 124 0.59 -11.39 -11.52
C SER A 124 0.28 -10.47 -10.33
N ARG A 125 0.53 -10.92 -9.10
CA ARG A 125 0.43 -10.07 -7.89
C ARG A 125 1.37 -8.88 -7.93
N ARG A 126 2.63 -9.09 -8.32
CA ARG A 126 3.63 -8.01 -8.43
C ARG A 126 3.27 -7.03 -9.55
N VAL A 127 2.90 -7.53 -10.73
CA VAL A 127 2.43 -6.71 -11.86
C VAL A 127 1.24 -5.84 -11.43
N LEU A 128 0.23 -6.43 -10.77
CA LEU A 128 -0.92 -5.67 -10.28
C LEU A 128 -0.50 -4.62 -9.24
N ARG A 129 0.38 -4.96 -8.30
CA ARG A 129 0.83 -4.04 -7.25
C ARG A 129 1.59 -2.85 -7.83
N TYR A 130 2.55 -3.09 -8.73
CA TYR A 130 3.31 -2.01 -9.34
C TYR A 130 2.48 -1.19 -10.32
N SER A 131 1.54 -1.80 -11.04
CA SER A 131 0.64 -1.07 -11.94
C SER A 131 -0.25 -0.09 -11.17
N GLN A 132 -0.79 -0.53 -10.03
CA GLN A 132 -1.54 0.36 -9.14
C GLN A 132 -0.69 1.48 -8.56
N LEU A 133 0.54 1.18 -8.10
CA LEU A 133 1.46 2.20 -7.58
C LEU A 133 1.84 3.23 -8.65
N LEU A 134 2.18 2.76 -9.85
CA LEU A 134 2.51 3.63 -10.98
C LEU A 134 1.32 4.53 -11.33
N THR A 135 0.13 3.95 -11.46
CA THR A 135 -1.11 4.71 -11.73
C THR A 135 -1.37 5.74 -10.63
N ALA A 136 -1.38 5.31 -9.37
CA ALA A 136 -1.69 6.16 -8.23
C ALA A 136 -0.68 7.30 -8.06
N LEU A 137 0.62 7.01 -8.08
CA LEU A 137 1.67 8.01 -7.85
C LEU A 137 1.88 8.97 -9.02
N THR A 138 1.53 8.56 -10.24
CA THR A 138 1.51 9.44 -11.41
C THR A 138 0.38 10.48 -11.31
N ASN A 139 -0.73 10.09 -10.68
CA ASN A 139 -1.94 10.91 -10.57
C ASN A 139 -2.04 11.67 -9.23
N LEU A 140 -1.24 11.32 -8.21
CA LEU A 140 -1.28 11.91 -6.87
C LEU A 140 -0.56 13.25 -6.81
N GLN A 141 -1.25 14.28 -6.33
CA GLN A 141 -0.66 15.62 -6.20
C GLN A 141 0.28 15.76 -5.00
N LYS A 142 1.04 16.86 -4.99
CA LYS A 142 1.86 17.25 -3.83
C LYS A 142 1.00 17.36 -2.57
N ASN A 143 1.50 16.84 -1.46
CA ASN A 143 0.79 16.73 -0.18
C ASN A 143 -0.44 15.78 -0.22
N GLY A 144 -0.66 15.06 -1.32
CA GLY A 144 -1.74 14.09 -1.44
C GLY A 144 -1.54 12.88 -0.52
N THR A 145 -2.61 12.11 -0.35
CA THR A 145 -2.65 10.87 0.44
C THR A 145 -2.75 9.65 -0.48
N LEU A 146 -1.97 8.61 -0.17
CA LEU A 146 -2.10 7.28 -0.78
C LEU A 146 -2.67 6.31 0.26
N ILE A 147 -3.74 5.59 -0.08
CA ILE A 147 -4.19 4.42 0.67
C ILE A 147 -3.87 3.19 -0.16
N LEU A 148 -3.04 2.29 0.38
CA LEU A 148 -2.64 1.06 -0.30
C LEU A 148 -3.13 -0.16 0.47
N VAL A 149 -3.86 -1.06 -0.19
CA VAL A 149 -4.10 -2.40 0.36
C VAL A 149 -2.80 -3.19 0.31
N PHE A 150 -2.22 -3.41 1.48
CA PHE A 150 -0.92 -4.03 1.67
C PHE A 150 -1.01 -5.38 2.37
N ASN A 151 0.09 -6.09 2.49
CA ASN A 151 0.14 -7.42 3.11
C ASN A 151 1.28 -7.51 4.11
N ILE A 152 1.01 -8.08 5.29
CA ILE A 152 1.96 -8.22 6.39
C ILE A 152 3.10 -9.22 6.12
N ARG A 153 3.04 -10.01 5.04
CA ARG A 153 4.12 -10.94 4.67
C ARG A 153 5.32 -10.14 4.13
N PRO A 154 6.51 -10.23 4.75
CA PRO A 154 7.64 -9.37 4.39
C PRO A 154 8.40 -9.90 3.16
N PHE A 155 7.70 -10.17 2.06
CA PHE A 155 8.36 -10.46 0.78
C PHE A 155 9.21 -9.27 0.34
N LEU A 156 10.37 -9.53 -0.28
CA LEU A 156 11.34 -8.50 -0.66
C LEU A 156 10.69 -7.34 -1.42
N PHE A 157 9.87 -7.63 -2.44
CA PHE A 157 9.19 -6.60 -3.22
C PHE A 157 8.26 -5.70 -2.38
N GLN A 158 7.67 -6.23 -1.29
CA GLN A 158 6.85 -5.43 -0.37
C GLN A 158 7.73 -4.60 0.56
N VAL A 159 8.84 -5.16 1.04
CA VAL A 159 9.83 -4.39 1.79
C VAL A 159 10.33 -3.21 0.97
N GLU A 160 10.69 -3.42 -0.29
CA GLU A 160 11.15 -2.34 -1.19
C GLU A 160 10.09 -1.26 -1.40
N ILE A 161 8.81 -1.65 -1.61
CA ILE A 161 7.71 -0.69 -1.71
C ILE A 161 7.60 0.13 -0.42
N LEU A 162 7.60 -0.53 0.74
CA LEU A 162 7.48 0.13 2.04
C LEU A 162 8.60 1.15 2.26
N CYS A 163 9.85 0.77 1.95
CA CYS A 163 11.02 1.64 2.09
C CYS A 163 11.00 2.81 1.09
N LEU A 164 10.66 2.57 -0.18
CA LEU A 164 10.58 3.66 -1.16
C LEU A 164 9.46 4.66 -0.84
N LEU A 165 8.31 4.17 -0.39
CA LEU A 165 7.22 5.04 0.05
C LEU A 165 7.62 5.85 1.29
N SER A 166 8.45 5.32 2.20
CA SER A 166 8.88 6.05 3.40
C SER A 166 9.77 7.24 3.06
N CYS A 167 10.49 7.19 1.94
CA CYS A 167 11.24 8.32 1.42
C CYS A 167 10.36 9.36 0.71
N CYS A 168 9.21 8.95 0.16
CA CYS A 168 8.37 9.78 -0.71
C CYS A 168 7.16 10.40 -0.01
N PHE A 169 6.88 10.02 1.24
CA PHE A 169 5.80 10.55 2.05
C PHE A 169 6.35 11.15 3.34
N GLU A 170 5.62 12.07 3.96
CA GLU A 170 5.99 12.59 5.28
C GLU A 170 5.75 11.58 6.38
N SER A 171 4.72 10.75 6.25
CA SER A 171 4.39 9.72 7.21
C SER A 171 3.80 8.51 6.52
N LEU A 172 4.17 7.32 6.99
CA LEU A 172 3.53 6.06 6.64
C LEU A 172 2.81 5.50 7.85
N LEU A 173 1.53 5.20 7.71
CA LEU A 173 0.68 4.77 8.81
C LEU A 173 0.08 3.40 8.49
N PRO A 174 0.47 2.34 9.21
CA PRO A 174 -0.11 1.02 9.04
C PRO A 174 -1.44 0.93 9.83
N VAL A 175 -2.51 0.51 9.15
CA VAL A 175 -3.83 0.30 9.75
C VAL A 175 -4.29 -1.13 9.51
N LYS A 176 -4.34 -1.93 10.58
CA LYS A 176 -5.06 -3.20 10.59
C LYS A 176 -6.51 -2.97 11.01
N PRO A 177 -7.49 -3.24 10.14
CA PRO A 177 -8.89 -3.12 10.54
C PRO A 177 -9.19 -4.19 11.60
N LYS A 178 -9.90 -3.77 12.64
CA LYS A 178 -10.32 -4.54 13.81
C LYS A 178 -11.62 -5.31 13.55
N ARG A 179 -12.49 -4.82 12.66
CA ARG A 179 -13.79 -5.48 12.40
C ARG A 179 -13.78 -6.34 11.13
N VAL A 180 -13.13 -5.85 10.07
CA VAL A 180 -13.13 -6.53 8.77
C VAL A 180 -11.75 -7.14 8.50
N HIS A 181 -11.69 -8.39 8.08
CA HIS A 181 -10.44 -9.05 7.69
C HIS A 181 -9.32 -9.02 8.76
N ILE A 182 -9.65 -8.89 10.05
CA ILE A 182 -8.66 -8.78 11.14
C ILE A 182 -7.68 -9.97 11.17
N ILE A 183 -8.17 -11.19 10.88
CA ILE A 183 -7.36 -12.41 10.80
C ILE A 183 -6.58 -12.55 9.48
N ARG A 184 -6.92 -11.80 8.43
CA ARG A 184 -6.26 -11.91 7.12
C ARG A 184 -4.92 -11.19 7.16
N SER A 185 -4.03 -11.57 6.25
CA SER A 185 -2.70 -10.96 6.10
C SER A 185 -2.75 -9.54 5.50
N SER A 186 -3.91 -9.09 5.03
CA SER A 186 -4.10 -7.75 4.50
C SER A 186 -4.20 -6.67 5.59
N TYR A 187 -3.60 -5.51 5.34
CA TYR A 187 -3.78 -4.29 6.11
C TYR A 187 -3.72 -3.07 5.17
N TYR A 188 -4.01 -1.87 5.65
CA TYR A 188 -3.88 -0.64 4.86
C TYR A 188 -2.60 0.09 5.22
N LEU A 189 -1.78 0.41 4.23
CA LEU A 189 -0.65 1.32 4.38
C LEU A 189 -1.06 2.69 3.85
N ILE A 190 -0.97 3.71 4.70
CA ILE A 190 -1.40 5.07 4.37
C ILE A 190 -0.17 5.96 4.26
N GLY A 191 0.12 6.46 3.07
CA GLY A 191 1.12 7.49 2.85
C GLY A 191 0.49 8.86 2.92
N VAL A 192 0.96 9.71 3.84
CA VAL A 192 0.44 11.06 4.06
C VAL A 192 1.47 12.10 3.61
N ASN A 193 0.99 13.17 2.99
CA ASN A 193 1.76 14.28 2.44
C ASN A 193 2.83 13.83 1.43
N TYR A 194 2.38 13.41 0.24
CA TYR A 194 3.26 13.00 -0.86
C TYR A 194 4.26 14.11 -1.26
N LYS A 195 5.52 13.71 -1.45
CA LYS A 195 6.66 14.57 -1.80
C LYS A 195 7.16 14.23 -3.22
N PRO A 196 6.51 14.76 -4.27
CA PRO A 196 6.85 14.41 -5.65
C PRO A 196 8.31 14.73 -6.01
N GLU A 197 8.90 15.76 -5.42
CA GLU A 197 10.31 16.10 -5.61
C GLU A 197 11.27 15.00 -5.14
N LYS A 198 10.93 14.30 -4.04
CA LYS A 198 11.72 13.17 -3.54
C LYS A 198 11.54 11.94 -4.42
N ALA A 199 10.30 11.65 -4.81
CA ALA A 199 9.99 10.59 -5.76
C ALA A 199 10.72 10.79 -7.10
N GLN A 200 10.79 12.03 -7.59
CA GLN A 200 11.54 12.40 -8.79
C GLN A 200 13.05 12.23 -8.61
N LYS A 201 13.63 12.75 -7.51
CA LYS A 201 15.06 12.59 -7.20
C LYS A 201 15.49 11.13 -7.15
N MET A 202 14.62 10.25 -6.66
CA MET A 202 14.85 8.80 -6.57
C MET A 202 14.49 8.04 -7.85
N ASN A 203 13.96 8.72 -8.88
CA ASN A 203 13.42 8.11 -10.09
C ASN A 203 12.38 7.02 -9.81
N LEU A 204 11.50 7.22 -8.82
CA LEU A 204 10.53 6.21 -8.38
C LEU A 204 9.63 5.71 -9.52
N LEU A 205 9.05 6.61 -10.30
CA LEU A 205 8.18 6.22 -11.42
C LEU A 205 8.98 5.48 -12.52
N GLY A 206 10.22 5.89 -12.79
CA GLY A 206 11.09 5.19 -13.75
C GLY A 206 11.48 3.78 -13.28
N ARG A 207 11.72 3.60 -11.98
CA ARG A 207 11.96 2.27 -11.37
C ARG A 207 10.73 1.38 -11.50
N LEU A 208 9.54 1.90 -11.17
CA LEU A 208 8.28 1.18 -11.31
C LEU A 208 8.04 0.74 -12.76
N ARG A 209 8.24 1.64 -13.74
CA ARG A 209 8.16 1.31 -15.18
C ARG A 209 9.13 0.21 -15.57
N THR A 210 10.39 0.34 -15.18
CA THR A 210 11.45 -0.63 -15.52
C THR A 210 11.12 -2.02 -15.00
N VAL A 211 10.71 -2.12 -13.74
CA VAL A 211 10.34 -3.41 -13.13
C VAL A 211 9.06 -3.97 -13.75
N LEU A 212 8.06 -3.13 -14.05
CA LEU A 212 6.84 -3.56 -14.74
C LEU A 212 7.13 -4.10 -16.14
N ASP A 213 7.91 -3.39 -16.95
CA ASP A 213 8.28 -3.81 -18.30
C ASP A 213 9.05 -5.13 -18.26
N PHE A 214 9.96 -5.27 -17.30
CA PHE A 214 10.68 -6.52 -17.09
C PHE A 214 9.72 -7.67 -16.74
N MET A 215 8.78 -7.47 -15.80
CA MET A 215 7.81 -8.51 -15.41
C MET A 215 6.79 -8.85 -16.50
N LYS A 216 6.44 -7.89 -17.37
CA LYS A 216 5.58 -8.12 -18.52
C LYS A 216 6.27 -8.96 -19.60
N LYS A 217 7.60 -8.79 -19.76
CA LYS A 217 8.43 -9.54 -20.72
C LYS A 217 8.94 -10.87 -20.19
N ALA A 218 9.04 -11.03 -18.87
CA ALA A 218 9.49 -12.28 -18.26
C ALA A 218 8.50 -13.41 -18.56
N ASP A 219 8.98 -14.46 -19.23
CA ASP A 219 8.26 -15.72 -19.35
C ASP A 219 8.08 -16.37 -17.96
N SER A 220 7.14 -17.29 -17.86
CA SER A 220 6.61 -17.89 -16.62
C SER A 220 7.61 -18.62 -15.70
N SER A 221 8.91 -18.60 -16.00
CA SER A 221 9.96 -19.07 -15.10
C SER A 221 10.31 -18.01 -14.04
N TRP A 222 10.89 -18.46 -12.92
CA TRP A 222 11.30 -17.68 -11.74
C TRP A 222 12.33 -16.56 -12.01
N HIS A 223 12.48 -16.05 -13.23
CA HIS A 223 13.47 -15.05 -13.61
C HIS A 223 13.10 -13.62 -13.18
N TYR A 224 11.94 -13.40 -12.55
CA TYR A 224 11.52 -12.06 -12.09
C TYR A 224 11.96 -11.71 -10.66
N ASP A 225 12.57 -12.62 -9.91
CA ASP A 225 13.01 -12.32 -8.53
C ASP A 225 14.21 -11.36 -8.44
N ASN A 226 14.95 -11.21 -9.54
CA ASN A 226 16.04 -10.23 -9.63
C ASN A 226 15.55 -8.82 -9.98
N ALA A 227 14.25 -8.63 -10.21
CA ALA A 227 13.66 -7.34 -10.54
C ALA A 227 13.47 -6.49 -9.28
N LEU A 228 14.56 -5.86 -8.83
CA LEU A 228 14.57 -4.99 -7.66
C LEU A 228 14.10 -3.58 -8.04
N LEU A 229 13.28 -2.99 -7.17
CA LEU A 229 12.96 -1.57 -7.22
C LEU A 229 14.08 -0.72 -6.62
N MET A 230 14.72 -1.21 -5.56
CA MET A 230 15.82 -0.52 -4.88
C MET A 230 17.17 -0.91 -5.48
N GLU A 231 18.17 -0.03 -5.34
CA GLU A 231 19.55 -0.36 -5.71
C GLU A 231 20.20 -1.25 -4.65
N GLY A 232 21.03 -2.19 -5.10
CA GLY A 232 21.80 -3.10 -4.25
C GLY A 232 21.40 -4.56 -4.43
N THR A 233 21.89 -5.41 -3.54
CA THR A 233 21.48 -6.82 -3.45
C THR A 233 20.33 -6.98 -2.45
N PRO A 234 19.56 -8.08 -2.51
CA PRO A 234 18.56 -8.39 -1.49
C PRO A 234 19.10 -8.30 -0.05
N ASP A 235 20.28 -8.86 0.20
CA ASP A 235 20.92 -8.85 1.53
C ASP A 235 21.26 -7.44 2.00
N GLN A 236 21.72 -6.56 1.09
CA GLN A 236 22.01 -5.16 1.40
C GLN A 236 20.73 -4.42 1.79
N ILE A 237 19.67 -4.57 1.00
CA ILE A 237 18.36 -3.94 1.26
C ILE A 237 17.81 -4.43 2.60
N ILE A 238 17.83 -5.75 2.85
CA ILE A 238 17.36 -6.33 4.11
C ILE A 238 18.17 -5.77 5.28
N THR A 239 19.50 -5.82 5.21
CA THR A 239 20.38 -5.37 6.31
C THR A 239 20.15 -3.90 6.64
N GLU A 240 20.06 -3.05 5.61
CA GLU A 240 19.88 -1.60 5.80
C GLU A 240 18.49 -1.26 6.38
N TRP A 241 17.43 -1.92 5.90
CA TRP A 241 16.05 -1.51 6.20
C TRP A 241 15.35 -2.34 7.27
N THR A 242 15.97 -3.43 7.76
CA THR A 242 15.37 -4.32 8.77
C THR A 242 14.80 -3.56 9.98
N PRO A 243 15.50 -2.61 10.63
CA PRO A 243 14.95 -1.92 11.79
C PRO A 243 13.64 -1.19 11.49
N PHE A 244 13.58 -0.47 10.37
CA PHE A 244 12.39 0.27 9.92
C PHE A 244 11.24 -0.66 9.54
N VAL A 245 11.55 -1.75 8.85
CA VAL A 245 10.60 -2.77 8.42
C VAL A 245 9.94 -3.46 9.62
N LEU A 246 10.73 -3.82 10.64
CA LEU A 246 10.22 -4.43 11.86
C LEU A 246 9.32 -3.48 12.65
N GLU A 247 9.70 -2.20 12.76
CA GLU A 247 8.87 -1.17 13.39
C GLU A 247 7.46 -1.07 12.76
N HIS A 248 7.35 -1.26 11.44
CA HIS A 248 6.08 -1.19 10.72
C HIS A 248 5.28 -2.50 10.77
N TYR A 249 5.93 -3.66 10.60
CA TYR A 249 5.22 -4.93 10.52
C TYR A 249 4.87 -5.52 11.88
N GLN A 250 5.73 -5.37 12.89
CA GLN A 250 5.54 -6.03 14.18
C GLN A 250 4.19 -5.69 14.83
N PRO A 251 3.74 -4.41 14.88
CA PRO A 251 2.42 -4.08 15.44
C PRO A 251 1.27 -4.76 14.67
N MET A 252 1.41 -4.92 13.35
CA MET A 252 0.39 -5.56 12.51
C MET A 252 0.34 -7.08 12.77
N TRP A 253 1.49 -7.72 12.94
CA TRP A 253 1.59 -9.13 13.32
C TRP A 253 0.98 -9.37 14.70
N GLU A 254 1.25 -8.51 15.68
CA GLU A 254 0.68 -8.62 17.01
C GLU A 254 -0.85 -8.52 16.98
N VAL A 255 -1.42 -7.56 16.23
CA VAL A 255 -2.88 -7.45 16.07
C VAL A 255 -3.47 -8.69 15.41
N GLN A 256 -2.84 -9.20 14.35
CA GLN A 256 -3.33 -10.39 13.65
C GLN A 256 -3.24 -11.65 14.52
N MET A 257 -2.11 -11.86 15.19
CA MET A 257 -1.88 -13.00 16.08
C MET A 257 -2.92 -13.03 17.20
N ASN A 258 -3.13 -11.90 17.88
CA ASN A 258 -4.18 -11.78 18.89
C ASN A 258 -5.56 -12.14 18.30
N ALA A 259 -5.90 -11.67 17.11
CA ALA A 259 -7.19 -11.95 16.49
C ALA A 259 -7.37 -13.42 16.09
N ILE A 260 -6.30 -14.08 15.63
CA ILE A 260 -6.29 -15.51 15.31
C ILE A 260 -6.48 -16.32 16.59
N GLU A 261 -5.74 -15.99 17.65
CA GLU A 261 -5.86 -16.65 18.96
C GLU A 261 -7.30 -16.58 19.51
N HIS A 262 -7.90 -15.39 19.52
CA HIS A 262 -9.27 -15.20 20.00
C HIS A 262 -10.30 -15.98 19.17
N ARG A 263 -10.06 -16.15 17.86
CA ARG A 263 -10.98 -16.85 16.97
C ARG A 263 -10.85 -18.36 17.05
N LEU A 264 -9.63 -18.88 17.15
CA LEU A 264 -9.36 -20.32 17.15
C LEU A 264 -9.41 -20.94 18.54
N PHE A 265 -9.13 -20.17 19.59
CA PHE A 265 -9.05 -20.65 20.98
C PHE A 265 -9.92 -19.80 21.93
N PRO A 266 -11.25 -19.74 21.75
CA PRO A 266 -12.12 -19.00 22.65
C PRO A 266 -12.09 -19.63 24.05
N GLY A 267 -11.62 -18.88 25.05
CA GLY A 267 -11.63 -19.30 26.46
C GLY A 267 -10.30 -19.80 27.03
N THR A 268 -9.23 -19.90 26.24
CA THR A 268 -7.88 -20.03 26.82
C THR A 268 -7.49 -18.68 27.43
N LYS A 269 -7.40 -18.62 28.77
CA LYS A 269 -6.79 -17.47 29.46
C LYS A 269 -5.45 -17.17 28.80
N LYS A 270 -5.12 -15.87 28.61
CA LYS A 270 -3.78 -15.43 28.18
C LYS A 270 -2.73 -16.23 28.95
N VAL A 271 -2.15 -17.24 28.31
CA VAL A 271 -0.81 -17.67 28.70
C VAL A 271 0.01 -16.47 28.30
N ARG A 272 0.49 -15.69 29.29
CA ARG A 272 1.63 -14.81 29.04
C ARG A 272 2.69 -15.73 28.47
N THR A 273 2.85 -15.74 27.15
CA THR A 273 3.93 -16.46 26.49
C THR A 273 5.19 -15.83 27.06
N GLY A 274 5.85 -16.58 27.94
CA GLY A 274 7.16 -16.26 28.51
C GLY A 274 8.27 -16.21 27.46
N TYR A 275 7.93 -16.17 26.17
CA TYR A 275 8.81 -15.70 25.11
C TYR A 275 8.86 -14.17 25.16
N GLY A 276 9.49 -13.67 26.22
CA GLY A 276 10.29 -12.47 26.07
C GLY A 276 11.35 -12.79 25.03
N TRP A 277 11.17 -12.31 23.80
CA TRP A 277 12.35 -11.85 23.07
C TRP A 277 13.05 -10.87 24.00
N PRO A 278 14.37 -10.99 24.21
CA PRO A 278 15.04 -10.21 25.23
C PRO A 278 14.89 -8.73 24.89
N LEU A 279 13.97 -8.07 25.59
CA LEU A 279 14.10 -6.66 25.92
C LEU A 279 15.31 -6.61 26.82
N SER A 280 16.50 -6.45 26.22
CA SER A 280 17.67 -6.07 26.97
C SER A 280 17.38 -4.71 27.58
N ASN A 281 16.96 -4.73 28.85
CA ASN A 281 17.07 -3.61 29.75
C ASN A 281 18.56 -3.23 29.83
N HIS A 282 18.99 -2.33 28.96
CA HIS A 282 20.18 -1.51 29.18
C HIS A 282 19.72 -0.10 29.55
N ARG A 283 19.13 0.01 30.74
CA ARG A 283 19.42 1.13 31.64
C ARG A 283 20.50 0.68 32.60
N GLN A 284 21.73 0.66 32.12
CA GLN A 284 22.90 0.82 32.99
C GLN A 284 23.75 1.94 32.39
N THR A 285 23.87 3.01 33.17
CA THR A 285 24.95 4.00 33.18
C THR A 285 25.62 4.31 31.84
N VAL A 286 25.25 5.46 31.28
CA VAL A 286 26.00 6.17 30.25
C VAL A 286 27.39 6.47 30.81
N ASP A 287 28.37 5.63 30.45
CA ASP A 287 29.78 6.02 30.52
C ASP A 287 30.07 6.90 29.29
N LYS A 288 30.56 8.11 29.56
CA LYS A 288 30.69 9.20 28.61
C LYS A 288 32.00 9.09 27.84
N THR A 289 32.20 8.06 27.04
CA THR A 289 33.35 8.00 26.13
C THR A 289 33.11 6.94 25.06
N LEU A 290 32.56 7.35 23.91
CA LEU A 290 32.90 6.84 22.57
C LEU A 290 32.19 7.73 21.52
N PRO A 291 32.86 8.05 20.39
CA PRO A 291 32.55 9.25 19.61
C PRO A 291 31.29 9.10 18.75
N MET A 292 30.47 10.16 18.73
CA MET A 292 29.47 10.42 17.70
C MET A 292 30.13 10.30 16.31
N GLN A 293 29.94 9.17 15.64
CA GLN A 293 30.10 9.13 14.18
C GLN A 293 28.86 9.75 13.56
N LYS A 294 28.97 11.06 13.31
CA LYS A 294 28.26 11.73 12.22
C LYS A 294 28.52 10.96 10.93
N SER A 295 27.46 10.48 10.28
CA SER A 295 27.29 10.35 8.82
C SER A 295 26.37 9.17 8.48
N ILE A 296 25.07 9.35 8.68
CA ILE A 296 24.06 8.58 7.94
C ILE A 296 22.96 9.58 7.63
N ASN A 297 22.99 10.23 6.44
CA ASN A 297 21.81 10.87 5.84
C ASN A 297 21.96 11.51 4.45
N ASP A 298 23.08 11.40 3.73
CA ASP A 298 23.25 12.23 2.52
C ASP A 298 22.84 11.60 1.20
N LYS A 299 22.56 10.29 1.13
CA LYS A 299 22.18 9.68 -0.16
C LYS A 299 20.76 10.03 -0.63
N TRP A 300 19.79 10.19 0.28
CA TRP A 300 18.37 10.30 -0.09
C TRP A 300 17.51 11.27 0.74
N ARG A 301 18.10 12.12 1.59
CA ARG A 301 17.33 13.20 2.24
C ARG A 301 17.08 14.40 1.33
#